data_AF-A0AAU9CUU6-F1
#
_entry.id   AF-A0AAU9CUU6-F1
#
_cell.length_a   1.000
_cell.length_b   1.000
_cell.length_c   1.000
_cell.angle_alpha   90.00
_cell.angle_beta   90.00
_cell.angle_gamma   90.00
#
_symmetry.space_group_name_H-M   'P 1'
#
loop_
_entity.id
_entity.type
_entity.pdbx_description
1 polymer ?
#
loop_
_entity_poly.entity_id
_entity_poly.type
_entity_poly.pdbx_seq_one_letter_code
_entity_poly.pdbx_strand_id
1 'polypeptide(L)'
;MIQETKLIGPLPRILNSAKKTLTNQLRSFDPDRCKFSGEEHYPTDAWFEGLLNAVIHRSYRIKDPITIDIFDDHLKILSPGSFPEGITTENICKNELGRNPAIGAGIASFGGTGKGVSRIFSEMNAAGLPEPIYITRSDSVKLVLKNRSSI
;
A
#
# COMPACT_ATOMS: atom_id res chain seq x y z
N MET A 1 22.41 5.36 -2.73
CA MET A 1 22.34 4.74 -1.39
C MET A 1 20.89 4.39 -1.13
N ILE A 2 20.60 3.17 -0.69
CA ILE A 2 19.26 2.79 -0.23
C ILE A 2 19.08 3.37 1.17
N GLN A 3 18.05 4.18 1.38
CA GLN A 3 17.72 4.70 2.71
C GLN A 3 16.71 3.75 3.36
N GLU A 4 17.15 3.01 4.39
CA GLU A 4 16.27 2.14 5.16
C GLU A 4 15.70 2.90 6.36
N THR A 5 14.39 2.79 6.59
CA THR A 5 13.72 3.35 7.77
C THR A 5 12.89 2.28 8.44
N LYS A 6 13.23 1.95 9.70
CA LYS A 6 12.50 0.97 10.50
C LYS A 6 11.53 1.66 11.45
N LEU A 7 10.26 1.30 11.37
CA LEU A 7 9.21 1.82 12.26
C LEU A 7 8.78 0.74 13.25
N ILE A 8 8.93 1.00 14.55
CA ILE A 8 8.59 0.08 15.63
C ILE A 8 7.79 0.84 16.70
N GLY A 9 6.75 0.21 17.24
CA GLY A 9 5.92 0.76 18.30
C GLY A 9 4.45 0.34 18.18
N PRO A 10 3.55 1.04 18.88
CA PRO A 10 2.11 0.83 18.75
C PRO A 10 1.64 1.09 17.31
N LEU A 11 0.72 0.25 16.82
CA LEU A 11 0.23 0.31 15.44
C LEU A 11 -0.26 1.71 15.02
N PRO A 12 -1.06 2.45 15.82
CA PRO A 12 -1.42 3.84 15.52
C PRO A 12 -0.24 4.77 15.24
N ARG A 13 0.83 4.65 16.04
CA ARG A 13 2.03 5.47 15.91
C ARG A 13 2.80 5.07 14.65
N ILE A 14 2.93 3.78 14.38
CA ILE A 14 3.57 3.28 13.16
C ILE A 14 2.84 3.79 11.93
N LEU A 15 1.51 3.70 11.87
CA LEU A 15 0.72 4.16 10.72
C LEU A 15 0.86 5.67 10.49
N ASN A 16 0.82 6.48 11.55
CA ASN A 16 1.03 7.93 11.45
C ASN A 16 2.45 8.27 10.98
N SER A 17 3.46 7.59 11.55
CA SER A 17 4.85 7.76 11.13
C SER A 17 5.07 7.32 9.69
N ALA A 18 4.49 6.19 9.27
CA ALA A 18 4.57 5.67 7.91
C ALA A 18 3.94 6.65 6.92
N LYS A 19 2.73 7.15 7.22
CA LYS A 19 2.06 8.14 6.38
C LYS A 19 2.92 9.39 6.20
N LYS A 20 3.44 9.95 7.31
CA LYS A 20 4.31 11.14 7.26
C LYS A 20 5.59 10.89 6.46
N THR A 21 6.26 9.77 6.69
CA THR A 21 7.52 9.43 6.00
C THR A 21 7.29 9.21 4.52
N LEU A 22 6.30 8.42 4.14
CA LEU A 22 5.99 8.12 2.74
C LEU A 22 5.53 9.37 1.98
N THR A 23 4.65 10.20 2.56
CA THR A 23 4.26 11.47 1.92
C THR A 23 5.48 12.36 1.68
N ASN A 24 6.47 12.37 2.57
CA ASN A 24 7.70 13.15 2.36
C ASN A 24 8.61 12.54 1.30
N GLN A 25 8.70 11.20 1.24
CA GLN A 25 9.55 10.49 0.28
C GLN A 25 8.97 10.44 -1.14
N LEU A 26 7.64 10.42 -1.26
CA LEU A 26 6.91 10.39 -2.53
C LEU A 26 6.67 11.78 -3.14
N ARG A 27 7.05 12.85 -2.43
CA ARG A 27 7.06 14.20 -3.00
C ARG A 27 8.21 14.33 -3.98
N SER A 28 7.86 14.49 -5.24
CA SER A 28 8.81 14.69 -6.32
C SER A 28 9.18 16.17 -6.47
N PHE A 29 10.43 16.42 -6.79
CA PHE A 29 10.86 17.68 -7.37
C PHE A 29 10.64 17.57 -8.89
N ASP A 30 9.83 18.46 -9.47
CA ASP A 30 9.62 18.60 -10.91
C ASP A 30 10.76 19.47 -11.48
N PRO A 31 11.71 18.89 -12.24
CA PRO A 31 12.85 19.63 -12.77
C PRO A 31 12.45 20.61 -13.88
N ASP A 32 11.42 20.28 -14.66
CA ASP A 32 10.97 21.07 -15.80
C ASP A 32 10.21 22.32 -15.34
N ARG A 33 9.50 22.22 -14.22
CA ARG A 33 8.80 23.36 -13.60
C ARG A 33 9.60 24.03 -12.48
N CYS A 34 10.79 23.52 -12.15
CA CYS A 34 11.63 23.97 -11.02
C CYS A 34 10.80 24.18 -9.74
N LYS A 35 9.83 23.29 -9.51
CA LYS A 35 8.87 23.33 -8.41
C LYS A 35 8.77 21.94 -7.81
N PHE A 36 8.49 21.85 -6.52
CA PHE A 36 7.85 20.64 -6.04
C PHE A 36 6.44 20.64 -6.64
N SER A 37 6.24 19.91 -7.73
CA SER A 37 4.89 19.69 -8.25
C SER A 37 4.12 18.99 -7.14
N GLY A 38 3.04 19.60 -6.66
CA GLY A 38 2.16 18.98 -5.66
C GLY A 38 1.47 17.71 -6.17
N GLU A 39 1.74 17.29 -7.41
CA GLU A 39 1.28 16.04 -7.99
C GLU A 39 2.15 14.90 -7.46
N GLU A 40 1.60 14.17 -6.49
CA GLU A 40 2.18 12.95 -5.98
C GLU A 40 2.27 11.93 -7.13
N HIS A 41 3.44 11.31 -7.34
CA HIS A 41 3.61 10.23 -8.34
C HIS A 41 2.65 9.05 -8.11
N TYR A 42 2.09 8.93 -6.91
CA TYR A 42 1.09 7.94 -6.53
C TYR A 42 0.01 8.64 -5.70
N PRO A 43 -1.28 8.38 -5.95
CA PRO A 43 -2.35 8.90 -5.11
C PRO A 43 -2.16 8.48 -3.65
N THR A 44 -2.14 9.44 -2.72
CA THR A 44 -2.04 9.16 -1.27
C THR A 44 -2.97 8.05 -0.81
N ASP A 45 -4.21 8.10 -1.27
CA ASP A 45 -5.23 7.13 -0.87
C ASP A 45 -4.96 5.72 -1.40
N ALA A 46 -4.33 5.58 -2.59
CA ALA A 46 -4.03 4.28 -3.16
C ALA A 46 -2.96 3.51 -2.37
N TRP A 47 -1.80 4.13 -2.13
CA TRP A 47 -0.72 3.47 -1.39
C TRP A 47 -1.04 3.33 0.10
N PHE A 48 -1.78 4.29 0.67
CA PHE A 48 -2.14 4.22 2.08
C PHE A 48 -3.18 3.12 2.33
N GLU A 49 -4.19 2.97 1.48
CA GLU A 49 -5.12 1.83 1.54
C GLU A 49 -4.38 0.50 1.34
N GLY A 50 -3.39 0.46 0.44
CA GLY A 50 -2.48 -0.69 0.29
C GLY A 50 -1.74 -1.06 1.58
N LEU A 51 -1.25 -0.07 2.32
CA LEU A 51 -0.61 -0.26 3.63
C LEU A 51 -1.60 -0.74 4.70
N LEU A 52 -2.81 -0.15 4.76
CA LEU A 52 -3.86 -0.60 5.69
C LEU A 52 -4.24 -2.06 5.42
N ASN A 53 -4.43 -2.43 4.15
CA ASN A 53 -4.70 -3.80 3.74
C ASN A 53 -3.54 -4.74 4.12
N ALA A 54 -2.29 -4.32 3.92
CA ALA A 54 -1.13 -5.10 4.34
C ALA A 54 -1.16 -5.39 5.84
N VAL A 55 -1.55 -4.43 6.68
CA VAL A 55 -1.69 -4.58 8.14
C VAL A 55 -2.87 -5.49 8.50
N ILE A 56 -4.06 -5.25 7.93
CA ILE A 56 -5.28 -6.01 8.23
C ILE A 56 -5.13 -7.47 7.83
N HIS A 57 -4.49 -7.76 6.70
CA HIS A 57 -4.40 -9.11 6.15
C HIS A 57 -3.10 -9.83 6.51
N ARG A 58 -2.16 -9.16 7.20
CA ARG A 58 -0.88 -9.76 7.63
C ARG A 58 -1.09 -11.05 8.41
N SER A 59 -0.30 -12.07 8.10
CA SER A 59 -0.11 -13.22 8.97
C SER A 59 0.79 -12.84 10.15
N TYR A 60 0.18 -12.58 11.32
CA TYR A 60 0.93 -12.28 12.55
C TYR A 60 1.69 -13.49 13.13
N ARG A 61 1.57 -14.66 12.50
CA ARG A 61 2.37 -15.85 12.81
C ARG A 61 3.77 -15.80 12.17
N ILE A 62 3.94 -15.06 11.08
CA ILE A 62 5.22 -14.90 10.39
C ILE A 62 5.96 -13.70 11.00
N LYS A 63 7.27 -13.86 11.26
CA LYS A 63 8.07 -12.82 11.93
C LYS A 63 8.45 -11.65 11.02
N ASP A 64 8.46 -11.87 9.71
CA ASP A 64 8.90 -10.86 8.74
C ASP A 64 8.04 -9.60 8.80
N PRO A 65 8.63 -8.39 8.67
CA PRO A 65 7.87 -7.16 8.67
C PRO A 65 7.06 -6.97 7.38
N ILE A 66 6.14 -6.02 7.39
CA ILE A 66 5.65 -5.44 6.13
C ILE A 66 6.79 -4.56 5.61
N THR A 67 7.17 -4.73 4.35
CA THR A 67 8.18 -3.87 3.70
C THR A 67 7.53 -3.01 2.63
N ILE A 68 8.01 -1.77 2.51
CA ILE A 68 7.60 -0.84 1.46
C ILE A 68 8.86 -0.39 0.74
N ASP A 69 8.95 -0.78 -0.52
CA ASP A 69 10.09 -0.46 -1.37
C ASP A 69 9.65 0.57 -2.41
N ILE A 70 10.36 1.70 -2.46
CA ILE A 70 10.10 2.78 -3.41
C ILE A 70 11.16 2.71 -4.51
N PHE A 71 10.71 2.56 -5.75
CA PHE A 71 11.54 2.61 -6.95
C PHE A 71 11.18 3.85 -7.78
N ASP A 72 12.03 4.16 -8.75
CA ASP A 72 11.84 5.30 -9.64
C ASP A 72 10.53 5.21 -10.45
N ASP A 73 10.06 3.99 -10.76
CA ASP A 73 8.92 3.72 -11.63
C ASP A 73 7.74 3.02 -10.92
N HIS A 74 7.94 2.49 -9.72
CA HIS A 74 6.89 1.80 -8.97
C HIS A 74 7.12 1.78 -7.46
N LEU A 75 6.04 1.63 -6.69
CA LEU A 75 6.04 1.35 -5.26
C LEU A 75 5.64 -0.11 -5.05
N LYS A 76 6.33 -0.82 -4.15
CA LYS A 76 5.99 -2.18 -3.72
C LYS A 76 5.62 -2.20 -2.25
N ILE A 77 4.53 -2.88 -1.90
CA ILE A 77 4.18 -3.22 -0.52
C ILE A 77 4.16 -4.74 -0.40
N LEU A 78 5.03 -5.30 0.44
CA LEU A 78 5.10 -6.72 0.72
C LEU A 78 4.53 -7.00 2.11
N SER A 79 3.51 -7.85 2.19
CA SER A 79 2.90 -8.30 3.44
C SER A 79 3.11 -9.80 3.64
N PRO A 80 3.49 -10.24 4.85
CA PRO A 80 3.57 -11.67 5.19
C PRO A 80 2.20 -12.37 5.18
N GLY A 81 2.21 -13.61 4.70
CA GLY A 81 1.05 -14.50 4.57
C GLY A 81 0.53 -14.56 3.13
N SER A 82 -0.25 -15.59 2.83
CA SER A 82 -0.94 -15.76 1.54
C SER A 82 -2.36 -15.21 1.56
N PHE A 83 -3.04 -15.23 0.42
CA PHE A 83 -4.49 -15.10 0.40
C PHE A 83 -5.19 -16.24 1.16
N PRO A 84 -6.38 -15.98 1.73
CA PRO A 84 -7.27 -17.03 2.22
C PRO A 84 -7.62 -18.02 1.11
N GLU A 85 -8.02 -19.23 1.50
CA GLU A 85 -8.50 -20.23 0.56
C GLU A 85 -9.68 -19.69 -0.28
N GLY A 86 -9.66 -19.96 -1.59
CA GLY A 86 -10.66 -19.46 -2.53
C GLY A 86 -10.51 -18.00 -2.95
N ILE A 87 -9.52 -17.26 -2.41
CA ILE A 87 -9.23 -15.88 -2.82
C ILE A 87 -8.06 -15.84 -3.79
N THR A 88 -8.28 -15.15 -4.91
CA THR A 88 -7.34 -15.01 -6.02
C THR A 88 -7.20 -13.54 -6.40
N THR A 89 -6.20 -13.24 -7.22
CA THR A 89 -5.98 -11.89 -7.76
C THR A 89 -7.18 -11.36 -8.55
N GLU A 90 -7.99 -12.25 -9.13
CA GLU A 90 -9.17 -11.90 -9.95
C GLU A 90 -10.41 -11.58 -9.10
N ASN A 91 -10.48 -12.08 -7.87
CA ASN A 91 -11.66 -11.94 -7.00
C ASN A 91 -11.41 -11.12 -5.73
N ILE A 92 -10.17 -10.69 -5.48
CA ILE A 92 -9.79 -9.97 -4.26
C ILE A 92 -10.61 -8.71 -4.01
N CYS A 93 -11.10 -8.04 -5.07
CA CYS A 93 -11.96 -6.85 -4.96
C CYS A 93 -13.34 -7.14 -4.36
N LYS A 94 -13.77 -8.41 -4.34
CA LYS A 94 -15.09 -8.85 -3.83
C LYS A 94 -15.04 -9.30 -2.38
N ASN A 95 -13.86 -9.36 -1.76
CA ASN A 95 -13.71 -9.83 -0.40
C ASN A 95 -13.44 -8.67 0.56
N GLU A 96 -14.34 -8.48 1.49
CA GLU A 96 -14.27 -7.43 2.53
C GLU A 96 -13.82 -7.99 3.89
N LEU A 97 -13.66 -9.31 4.01
CA LEU A 97 -13.30 -9.96 5.28
C LEU A 97 -11.78 -9.99 5.48
N GLY A 98 -11.31 -9.10 6.35
CA GLY A 98 -9.95 -9.08 6.87
C GLY A 98 -9.57 -10.35 7.64
N ARG A 99 -8.31 -10.80 7.49
CA ARG A 99 -7.76 -11.86 8.36
C ARG A 99 -7.80 -11.47 9.84
N ASN A 100 -7.62 -10.18 10.12
CA ASN A 100 -7.61 -9.63 11.47
C ASN A 100 -8.73 -8.58 11.62
N PRO A 101 -10.00 -8.98 11.81
CA PRO A 101 -11.14 -8.06 11.82
C PRO A 101 -11.08 -7.04 12.98
N ALA A 102 -10.55 -7.43 14.14
CA ALA A 102 -10.34 -6.51 15.26
C ALA A 102 -9.33 -5.39 14.94
N ILE A 103 -8.29 -5.71 14.16
CA ILE A 103 -7.32 -4.71 13.68
C ILE A 103 -7.99 -3.79 12.67
N GLY A 104 -8.74 -4.36 11.71
CA GLY A 104 -9.53 -3.60 10.74
C GLY A 104 -10.47 -2.59 11.40
N ALA A 105 -11.24 -3.03 12.40
CA ALA A 105 -12.11 -2.17 13.18
C ALA A 105 -11.34 -1.04 13.90
N GLY A 106 -10.18 -1.36 14.48
CA GLY A 106 -9.35 -0.38 15.19
C GLY A 106 -8.71 0.67 14.27
N ILE A 107 -8.44 0.34 13.01
CA ILE A 107 -7.80 1.26 12.06
C ILE A 107 -8.77 1.95 11.10
N ALA A 108 -10.06 1.66 11.16
CA ALA A 108 -11.08 2.32 10.32
C ALA A 108 -11.01 3.86 10.41
N SER A 109 -10.69 4.39 11.59
CA SER A 109 -10.51 5.82 11.85
C SER A 109 -9.30 6.46 11.15
N PHE A 110 -8.34 5.67 10.65
CA PHE A 110 -7.15 6.19 9.95
C PHE A 110 -7.42 6.53 8.48
N GLY A 111 -8.63 6.28 7.98
CA GLY A 111 -9.00 6.50 6.59
C GLY A 111 -9.26 5.22 5.80
N GLY A 112 -9.36 4.07 6.48
CA GLY A 112 -9.87 2.84 5.87
C GLY A 112 -11.36 3.04 5.58
N THR A 113 -11.71 3.19 4.30
CA THR A 113 -13.09 3.51 3.89
C THR A 113 -13.99 2.28 3.82
N GLY A 114 -13.47 1.09 4.16
CA GLY A 114 -14.17 -0.18 3.98
C GLY A 114 -14.26 -0.63 2.52
N LYS A 115 -13.84 0.21 1.55
CA LYS A 115 -13.82 -0.11 0.12
C LYS A 115 -12.66 -1.05 -0.26
N GLY A 116 -11.63 -1.13 0.59
CA GLY A 116 -10.51 -2.06 0.45
C GLY A 116 -9.80 -1.95 -0.90
N VAL A 117 -9.64 -3.07 -1.58
CA VAL A 117 -8.89 -3.15 -2.85
C VAL A 117 -9.53 -2.29 -3.95
N SER A 118 -10.86 -2.21 -4.00
CA SER A 118 -11.58 -1.44 -5.03
C SER A 118 -11.20 0.05 -5.04
N ARG A 119 -10.87 0.62 -3.87
CA ARG A 119 -10.39 2.01 -3.80
C ARG A 119 -9.03 2.18 -4.45
N ILE A 120 -8.11 1.24 -4.25
CA ILE A 120 -6.78 1.31 -4.85
C ILE A 120 -6.90 1.36 -6.37
N PHE A 121 -7.76 0.52 -6.94
CA PHE A 121 -8.06 0.54 -8.38
C PHE A 121 -8.68 1.88 -8.82
N SER A 122 -9.68 2.40 -8.09
CA SER A 122 -10.33 3.66 -8.47
C SER A 122 -9.40 4.86 -8.42
N GLU A 123 -8.56 4.96 -7.37
CA GLU A 123 -7.61 6.07 -7.21
C GLU A 123 -6.52 6.04 -8.29
N MET A 124 -5.97 4.87 -8.60
CA MET A 124 -4.97 4.73 -9.67
C MET A 124 -5.56 5.07 -11.04
N ASN A 125 -6.79 4.62 -11.32
CA ASN A 125 -7.49 4.94 -12.57
C ASN A 125 -7.78 6.44 -12.68
N ALA A 126 -8.28 7.08 -11.60
CA ALA A 126 -8.57 8.51 -11.57
C ALA A 126 -7.30 9.37 -11.82
N ALA A 127 -6.13 8.88 -11.42
CA ALA A 127 -4.84 9.51 -11.68
C ALA A 127 -4.26 9.17 -13.06
N GLY A 128 -4.94 8.38 -13.90
CA GLY A 128 -4.45 7.96 -15.20
C GLY A 128 -3.26 6.99 -15.14
N LEU A 129 -3.07 6.31 -14.00
CA LEU A 129 -1.96 5.38 -13.77
C LEU A 129 -2.34 3.93 -14.10
N PRO A 130 -1.36 3.05 -14.35
CA PRO A 130 -1.61 1.62 -14.56
C PRO A 130 -2.32 0.98 -13.37
N GLU A 131 -3.10 -0.06 -13.66
CA GLU A 131 -3.81 -0.81 -12.63
C GLU A 131 -2.85 -1.42 -11.58
N PRO A 132 -3.28 -1.48 -10.30
CA PRO A 132 -2.53 -2.16 -9.25
C PRO A 132 -2.30 -3.63 -9.58
N ILE A 133 -1.07 -4.12 -9.34
CA ILE A 133 -0.73 -5.52 -9.56
C ILE A 133 -0.57 -6.22 -8.21
N TYR A 134 -1.38 -7.26 -7.98
CA TYR A 134 -1.23 -8.16 -6.85
C TYR A 134 -0.47 -9.42 -7.27
N ILE A 135 0.50 -9.82 -6.47
CA ILE A 135 1.27 -11.05 -6.65
C ILE A 135 1.24 -11.81 -5.33
N THR A 136 0.67 -13.01 -5.33
CA THR A 136 0.66 -13.90 -4.16
C THR A 136 1.68 -15.02 -4.31
N ARG A 137 2.33 -15.37 -3.20
CA ARG A 137 3.15 -16.57 -3.03
C ARG A 137 2.58 -17.37 -1.86
N SER A 138 3.21 -18.50 -1.54
CA SER A 138 2.81 -19.37 -0.42
C SER A 138 2.82 -18.66 0.94
N ASP A 139 3.65 -17.63 1.11
CA ASP A 139 3.93 -16.99 2.39
C ASP A 139 3.91 -15.45 2.35
N SER A 140 3.56 -14.87 1.21
CA SER A 140 3.61 -13.41 1.02
C SER A 140 2.63 -12.94 -0.05
N VAL A 141 2.08 -11.75 0.18
CA VAL A 141 1.28 -11.00 -0.78
C VAL A 141 2.01 -9.70 -1.07
N LYS A 142 2.17 -9.38 -2.35
CA LYS A 142 2.84 -8.18 -2.82
C LYS A 142 1.87 -7.34 -3.65
N LEU A 143 1.75 -6.07 -3.31
CA LEU A 143 1.09 -5.05 -4.12
C LEU A 143 2.15 -4.22 -4.84
N VAL A 144 1.95 -3.96 -6.13
CA VAL A 144 2.79 -3.08 -6.94
C VAL A 144 1.92 -1.98 -7.53
N LEU A 145 2.30 -0.72 -7.31
CA LEU A 145 1.69 0.47 -7.89
C LEU A 145 2.72 1.11 -8.82
N LYS A 146 2.39 1.38 -10.08
CA LYS A 146 3.30 2.04 -11.05
C LYS A 146 2.99 3.53 -11.14
N ASN A 147 4.01 4.39 -11.25
CA ASN A 147 3.81 5.85 -11.41
C ASN A 147 3.79 6.33 -12.88
N ARG A 148 3.99 5.42 -13.82
CA ARG A 148 3.91 5.70 -15.26
C ARG A 148 3.52 4.44 -16.02
N SER A 149 2.80 4.63 -17.12
CA SER A 149 2.63 3.58 -18.12
C SER A 149 4.00 3.25 -18.71
N SER A 150 4.36 1.97 -18.70
CA SER A 150 5.59 1.51 -19.37
C SER A 150 5.51 1.92 -20.85
N ILE A 151 6.45 2.76 -21.30
CA ILE A 151 6.63 3.15 -22.71
C ILE A 151 7.17 1.96 -23.49
#